data_AF-A0A3D3QLX7-F1
#
_entry.id   AF-A0A3D3QLX7-F1
#
_cell.length_a   1.000
_cell.length_b   1.000
_cell.length_c   1.000
_cell.angle_alpha   90.00
_cell.angle_beta   90.00
_cell.angle_gamma   90.00
#
_symmetry.space_group_name_H-M   'P 1'
#
loop_
_entity.id
_entity.type
_entity.pdbx_description
1 polymer ?
#
loop_
_entity_poly.entity_id
_entity_poly.type
_entity_poly.pdbx_seq_one_letter_code
_entity_poly.pdbx_strand_id
1 'polypeptide(L)'
;MGVLARDGVMYELTTFRRDVQTDGRHALVEFAECIEDDLSRRDFTINAIAWHPLRDEFYDPFGGKEDLSAGTLRTVGDADQRFEEDYLRILRALRFAGRFDLHIEDVTWRSLVVSAHRLKTLSPERIRDELMKVLSIDPSPSRALSLYREAGVIEVLYPEIGALREGLWDDVISVVNLLPIGRPKLRLAALLRPVAESDAARLLVRLRLSNADMDAVARIASATELPSADSDPRVLRRWLSRHGRVVMRGLSRIEIASARTGHGSKDPRMVVDSWNMLRAELRTSPPLKVDDLAIDGGDLKRMGLKPGPVFGEILNELLEHVLEEPQRNQKTILAHEVKQILGRRSLKLDADVDNL
;
A
#
# COMPACT_ATOMS: atom_id res chain seq x y z
N MET A 1 24.18 -4.69 16.94
CA MET A 1 23.89 -5.65 18.03
C MET A 1 22.73 -5.11 18.86
N GLY A 2 21.64 -5.85 19.02
CA GLY A 2 20.54 -5.45 19.91
C GLY A 2 20.83 -5.86 21.35
N VAL A 3 20.76 -4.94 22.30
CA VAL A 3 20.94 -5.20 23.74
C VAL A 3 19.65 -4.80 24.45
N LEU A 4 19.02 -5.75 25.14
CA LEU A 4 17.86 -5.49 25.97
C LEU A 4 18.33 -5.07 27.37
N ALA A 5 18.02 -3.84 27.77
CA ALA A 5 18.32 -3.35 29.10
C ALA A 5 17.37 -3.95 30.15
N ARG A 6 17.73 -3.80 31.43
CA ARG A 6 16.98 -4.36 32.56
C ARG A 6 15.57 -3.77 32.73
N ASP A 7 15.32 -2.60 32.16
CA ASP A 7 14.03 -1.92 32.12
C ASP A 7 13.13 -2.41 30.96
N GLY A 8 13.61 -3.35 30.14
CA GLY A 8 12.90 -3.88 28.98
C GLY A 8 13.06 -3.04 27.71
N VAL A 9 13.90 -2.00 27.72
CA VAL A 9 14.18 -1.17 26.53
C VAL A 9 15.24 -1.84 25.66
N MET A 10 14.97 -1.96 24.36
CA MET A 10 15.91 -2.50 23.39
C MET A 10 16.79 -1.38 22.81
N TYR A 11 18.11 -1.53 22.94
CA TYR A 11 19.11 -0.63 22.40
C TYR A 11 19.81 -1.26 21.20
N GLU A 12 19.97 -0.51 20.12
CA GLU A 12 20.77 -0.93 18.98
C GLU A 12 22.19 -0.35 19.08
N LEU A 13 23.16 -1.22 19.37
CA LEU A 13 24.58 -0.88 19.46
C LEU A 13 25.27 -1.11 18.12
N THR A 14 25.93 -0.07 17.61
CA THR A 14 26.73 -0.11 16.39
C THR A 14 28.13 0.40 16.71
N THR A 15 29.16 -0.37 16.37
CA THR A 15 30.56 0.08 16.47
C THR A 15 30.81 1.20 15.47
N PHE A 16 31.61 2.19 15.86
CA PHE A 16 32.04 3.24 14.93
C PHE A 16 32.73 2.63 13.72
N ARG A 17 32.43 3.19 12.55
CA ARG A 17 32.96 2.71 11.28
C ARG A 17 33.24 3.85 10.33
N ARG A 18 34.19 3.63 9.44
CA ARG A 18 34.55 4.52 8.33
C ARG A 18 34.38 3.78 7.01
N ASP A 19 33.87 4.47 6.00
CA ASP A 19 33.72 3.91 4.67
C ASP A 19 35.06 4.06 3.91
N VAL A 20 35.64 2.93 3.47
CA VAL A 20 36.96 2.88 2.77
C VAL A 20 36.77 2.88 1.25
N GLN A 21 35.76 2.16 0.79
CA GLN A 21 35.34 2.13 -0.61
C GLN A 21 33.82 2.10 -0.66
N THR A 22 33.24 3.00 -1.45
CA THR A 22 31.79 3.20 -1.52
C THR A 22 31.26 2.71 -2.86
N ASP A 23 30.60 1.56 -2.87
CA ASP A 23 29.78 1.09 -3.99
C ASP A 23 28.35 0.76 -3.50
N GLY A 24 27.55 1.80 -3.32
CA GLY A 24 26.16 1.68 -2.87
C GLY A 24 26.03 0.95 -1.53
N ARG A 25 25.42 -0.24 -1.54
CA ARG A 25 25.21 -1.05 -0.33
C ARG A 25 26.44 -1.85 0.08
N HIS A 26 27.41 -2.05 -0.81
CA HIS A 26 28.62 -2.84 -0.54
C HIS A 26 29.79 -1.91 -0.22
N ALA A 27 29.60 -1.03 0.75
CA ALA A 27 30.70 -0.25 1.29
C ALA A 27 31.64 -1.18 2.07
N LEU A 28 32.93 -1.15 1.72
CA LEU A 28 33.96 -1.80 2.54
C LEU A 28 34.20 -0.90 3.75
N VAL A 29 33.80 -1.41 4.92
CA VAL A 29 33.81 -0.65 6.18
C VAL A 29 34.94 -1.12 7.07
N GLU A 30 35.72 -0.16 7.56
CA GLU A 30 36.70 -0.37 8.63
C GLU A 30 36.15 0.16 9.95
N PHE A 31 36.59 -0.42 11.07
CA PHE A 31 36.26 0.12 12.38
C PHE A 31 36.98 1.44 12.58
N ALA A 32 36.23 2.47 12.95
CA ALA A 32 36.80 3.77 13.29
C ALA A 32 37.10 3.84 14.80
N GLU A 33 38.16 4.54 15.16
CA GLU A 33 38.52 4.76 16.57
C GLU A 33 37.80 5.98 17.17
N CYS A 34 37.34 6.91 16.32
CA CYS A 34 36.71 8.15 16.74
C CYS A 34 35.24 8.26 16.28
N ILE A 35 34.45 9.01 17.04
CA ILE A 35 33.03 9.22 16.75
C ILE A 35 32.83 10.15 15.55
N GLU A 36 33.77 11.07 15.34
CA GLU A 36 33.85 12.02 14.23
C GLU A 36 33.81 11.31 12.88
N ASP A 37 34.60 10.24 12.72
CA ASP A 37 34.62 9.44 11.50
C ASP A 37 33.25 8.79 11.24
N ASP A 38 32.57 8.30 12.29
CA ASP A 38 31.23 7.73 12.17
C ASP A 38 30.16 8.78 11.84
N LEU A 39 30.28 9.99 12.38
CA LEU A 39 29.39 11.11 12.08
C LEU A 39 29.60 11.62 10.65
N SER A 40 30.84 11.63 10.15
CA SER A 40 31.22 12.15 8.82
C SER A 40 30.59 11.38 7.65
N ARG A 41 30.30 10.09 7.84
CA ARG A 41 29.67 9.20 6.84
C ARG A 41 28.14 9.23 6.86
N ARG A 42 27.54 10.03 7.76
CA ARG A 42 26.08 10.16 7.83
C ARG A 42 25.56 10.98 6.67
N ASP A 43 24.27 10.84 6.41
CA ASP A 43 23.64 11.43 5.23
C ASP A 43 23.48 12.95 5.35
N PHE A 44 22.93 13.43 6.47
CA PHE A 44 22.61 14.85 6.68
C PHE A 44 23.17 15.36 8.01
N THR A 45 23.50 16.65 8.05
CA THR A 45 24.05 17.34 9.23
C THR A 45 23.18 17.14 10.46
N ILE A 46 21.85 17.29 10.32
CA ILE A 46 20.87 17.07 11.39
C ILE A 46 20.87 15.64 11.97
N ASN A 47 21.35 14.65 11.19
CA ASN A 47 21.48 13.26 11.62
C ASN A 47 22.88 12.93 12.14
N ALA A 48 23.82 13.88 12.04
CA ALA A 48 25.22 13.77 12.40
C ALA A 48 25.56 14.45 13.74
N ILE A 49 24.57 14.47 14.66
CA ILE A 49 24.71 14.96 16.03
C ILE A 49 24.81 13.75 16.97
N ALA A 50 25.78 13.76 17.88
CA ALA A 50 25.89 12.80 18.97
C ALA A 50 25.54 13.44 20.31
N TRP A 51 25.02 12.65 21.24
CA TRP A 51 24.74 13.07 22.61
C TRP A 51 25.42 12.12 23.60
N HIS A 52 26.12 12.68 24.58
CA HIS A 52 26.81 11.93 25.61
C HIS A 52 25.96 11.86 26.89
N PRO A 53 25.31 10.72 27.20
CA PRO A 53 24.28 10.65 28.24
C PRO A 53 24.79 10.95 29.66
N LEU A 54 26.05 10.65 29.99
CA LEU A 54 26.59 10.90 31.33
C LEU A 54 27.08 12.34 31.55
N ARG A 55 27.43 13.04 30.46
CA ARG A 55 27.96 14.41 30.51
C ARG A 55 26.88 15.44 30.16
N ASP A 56 25.77 14.96 29.60
CA ASP A 56 24.70 15.77 29.03
C ASP A 56 25.20 16.80 28.00
N GLU A 57 26.20 16.40 27.23
CA GLU A 57 26.84 17.23 26.21
C GLU A 57 26.50 16.69 24.83
N PHE A 58 26.26 17.60 23.90
CA PHE A 58 26.12 17.25 22.49
C PHE A 58 27.45 17.47 21.79
N TYR A 59 27.76 16.54 20.89
CA TYR A 59 28.89 16.62 19.99
C TYR A 59 28.38 16.77 18.56
N ASP A 60 28.67 17.92 17.96
CA ASP A 60 28.18 18.31 16.64
C ASP A 60 29.30 18.98 15.80
N PRO A 61 30.16 18.18 15.17
CA PRO A 61 31.27 18.69 14.37
C PRO A 61 30.82 19.24 13.00
N PHE A 62 29.57 19.03 12.58
CA PHE A 62 29.08 19.34 11.23
C PHE A 62 27.98 20.41 11.19
N GLY A 63 27.64 21.04 12.32
CA GLY A 63 26.67 22.12 12.40
C GLY A 63 25.21 21.68 12.24
N GLY A 64 24.90 20.44 12.62
CA GLY A 64 23.55 19.88 12.52
C GLY A 64 22.53 20.59 13.41
N LYS A 65 22.94 21.15 14.55
CA LYS A 65 22.08 21.90 15.46
C LYS A 65 21.65 23.23 14.87
N GLU A 66 22.58 23.95 14.25
CA GLU A 66 22.29 25.21 13.56
C GLU A 66 21.34 24.94 12.39
N ASP A 67 21.60 23.92 11.59
CA ASP A 67 20.74 23.52 10.47
C ASP A 67 19.35 23.09 10.95
N LEU A 68 19.26 22.31 12.03
CA LEU A 68 17.99 21.93 12.63
C LEU A 68 17.19 23.14 13.14
N SER A 69 17.88 24.11 13.74
CA SER A 69 17.26 25.37 14.22
C SER A 69 16.81 26.26 13.07
N ALA A 70 17.54 26.25 11.95
CA ALA A 70 17.21 26.96 10.73
C ALA A 70 16.17 26.23 9.85
N GLY A 71 15.78 25.00 10.20
CA GLY A 71 14.90 24.17 9.39
C GLY A 71 15.52 23.79 8.04
N THR A 72 16.84 23.64 7.97
CA THR A 72 17.58 23.36 6.74
C THR A 72 18.07 21.92 6.71
N LEU A 73 17.90 21.24 5.57
CA LEU A 73 18.46 19.92 5.31
C LEU A 73 19.67 20.05 4.39
N ARG A 74 20.85 19.73 4.94
CA ARG A 74 22.15 19.78 4.27
C ARG A 74 22.87 18.43 4.38
N THR A 75 23.58 18.02 3.35
CA THR A 75 24.43 16.81 3.38
C THR A 75 25.67 17.02 4.25
N VAL A 76 26.17 15.95 4.87
CA VAL A 76 27.47 16.02 5.55
C VAL A 76 28.58 16.04 4.49
N GLY A 77 29.27 17.16 4.28
CA GLY A 77 30.28 17.30 3.23
C GLY A 77 29.68 17.59 1.85
N ASP A 78 30.36 17.19 0.79
CA ASP A 78 29.97 17.48 -0.59
C ASP A 78 28.74 16.67 -1.04
N ALA A 79 27.72 17.35 -1.57
CA ALA A 79 26.45 16.73 -1.92
C ALA A 79 26.56 15.73 -3.08
N ASP A 80 27.36 16.05 -4.10
CA ASP A 80 27.53 15.19 -5.28
C ASP A 80 28.19 13.87 -4.88
N GLN A 81 29.31 13.94 -4.15
CA GLN A 81 29.98 12.76 -3.61
C GLN A 81 29.05 11.93 -2.73
N ARG A 82 28.30 12.58 -1.83
CA ARG A 82 27.40 11.87 -0.91
C ARG A 82 26.26 11.15 -1.63
N PHE A 83 25.71 11.69 -2.71
CA PHE A 83 24.68 10.96 -3.47
C PHE A 83 25.27 9.87 -4.36
N GLU A 84 26.48 10.06 -4.90
CA GLU A 84 27.19 9.02 -5.67
C GLU A 84 27.50 7.78 -4.82
N GLU A 85 27.86 7.97 -3.54
CA GLU A 85 28.09 6.87 -2.60
C GLU A 85 26.85 5.99 -2.41
N ASP A 86 25.67 6.60 -2.23
CA ASP A 86 24.40 5.90 -2.07
C ASP A 86 23.21 6.78 -2.47
N TYR A 87 22.71 6.56 -3.69
CA TYR A 87 21.57 7.30 -4.22
C TYR A 87 20.29 7.16 -3.38
N LEU A 88 20.19 6.19 -2.46
CA LEU A 88 19.04 6.11 -1.54
C LEU A 88 18.93 7.38 -0.65
N ARG A 89 20.05 8.07 -0.41
CA ARG A 89 20.08 9.34 0.33
C ARG A 89 19.20 10.41 -0.31
N ILE A 90 18.97 10.38 -1.63
CA ILE A 90 18.03 11.26 -2.32
C ILE A 90 16.59 11.05 -1.81
N LEU A 91 16.11 9.81 -1.79
CA LEU A 91 14.77 9.50 -1.29
C LEU A 91 14.63 9.85 0.19
N ARG A 92 15.70 9.64 0.97
CA ARG A 92 15.75 10.01 2.38
C ARG A 92 15.68 11.53 2.56
N ALA A 93 16.39 12.31 1.73
CA ALA A 93 16.37 13.77 1.78
C ALA A 93 14.95 14.30 1.60
N LEU A 94 14.31 13.88 0.52
CA LEU A 94 12.95 14.28 0.16
C LEU A 94 11.92 13.83 1.23
N ARG A 95 12.09 12.63 1.80
CA ARG A 95 11.28 12.16 2.92
C ARG A 95 11.47 13.02 4.17
N PHE A 96 12.70 13.32 4.56
CA PHE A 96 12.97 14.12 5.75
C PHE A 96 12.49 15.56 5.59
N ALA A 97 12.76 16.19 4.43
CA ALA A 97 12.26 17.52 4.10
C ALA A 97 10.73 17.58 4.13
N GLY A 98 10.06 16.61 3.51
CA GLY A 98 8.60 16.53 3.51
C GLY A 98 8.01 16.28 4.90
N ARG A 99 8.60 15.37 5.68
CA ARG A 99 8.12 14.98 7.02
C ARG A 99 8.30 16.07 8.06
N PHE A 100 9.47 16.70 8.08
CA PHE A 100 9.86 17.66 9.11
C PHE A 100 9.71 19.12 8.66
N ASP A 101 9.14 19.35 7.48
CA ASP A 101 8.98 20.70 6.91
C ASP A 101 10.31 21.45 6.82
N LEU A 102 11.34 20.77 6.29
CA LEU A 102 12.68 21.35 6.13
C LEU A 102 12.88 21.85 4.71
N HIS A 103 13.58 22.97 4.59
CA HIS A 103 14.10 23.47 3.33
C HIS A 103 15.39 22.72 2.98
N ILE A 104 15.49 22.14 1.79
CA ILE A 104 16.72 21.52 1.32
C ILE A 104 17.63 22.63 0.78
N GLU A 105 18.87 22.71 1.26
CA GLU A 105 19.84 23.69 0.79
C GLU A 105 19.99 23.64 -0.75
N ASP A 106 20.07 24.79 -1.41
CA ASP A 106 20.11 24.90 -2.87
C ASP A 106 21.16 24.01 -3.54
N VAL A 107 22.37 23.90 -2.96
CA VAL A 107 23.45 23.06 -3.51
C VAL A 107 23.05 21.58 -3.41
N THR A 108 22.56 21.17 -2.23
CA THR A 108 22.04 19.82 -1.98
C THR A 108 20.87 19.49 -2.92
N TRP A 109 19.95 20.44 -3.13
CA TRP A 109 18.81 20.27 -4.04
C TRP A 109 19.26 20.08 -5.49
N ARG A 110 20.15 20.93 -6.00
CA ARG A 110 20.67 20.81 -7.38
C ARG A 110 21.34 19.46 -7.61
N SER A 111 22.21 19.06 -6.69
CA SER A 111 22.92 17.77 -6.75
C SER A 111 21.95 16.58 -6.78
N LEU A 112 20.91 16.65 -5.94
CA LEU A 112 19.85 15.64 -5.87
C LEU A 112 19.07 15.53 -7.19
N VAL A 113 18.66 16.66 -7.77
CA VAL A 113 17.91 16.70 -9.03
C VAL A 113 18.74 16.12 -10.19
N VAL A 114 20.02 16.52 -10.29
CA VAL A 114 20.93 15.99 -11.31
C VAL A 114 21.08 14.47 -11.16
N SER A 115 21.16 13.97 -9.93
CA SER A 115 21.37 12.55 -9.62
C SER A 115 20.10 11.70 -9.65
N ALA A 116 18.90 12.28 -9.72
CA ALA A 116 17.62 11.57 -9.61
C ALA A 116 17.47 10.42 -10.62
N HIS A 117 17.97 10.58 -11.85
CA HIS A 117 17.92 9.53 -12.88
C HIS A 117 18.68 8.25 -12.50
N ARG A 118 19.67 8.33 -11.61
CA ARG A 118 20.46 7.20 -11.12
C ARG A 118 19.70 6.34 -10.12
N LEU A 119 18.55 6.78 -9.60
CA LEU A 119 17.74 6.00 -8.65
C LEU A 119 17.32 4.63 -9.20
N LYS A 120 17.27 4.45 -10.53
CA LYS A 120 17.00 3.16 -11.18
C LYS A 120 18.05 2.08 -10.90
N THR A 121 19.26 2.45 -10.44
CA THR A 121 20.31 1.50 -10.07
C THR A 121 20.08 0.86 -8.70
N LEU A 122 19.22 1.47 -7.86
CA LEU A 122 18.92 0.97 -6.54
C LEU A 122 18.07 -0.30 -6.59
N SER A 123 18.30 -1.20 -5.62
CA SER A 123 17.44 -2.37 -5.43
C SER A 123 15.98 -1.94 -5.18
N PRO A 124 14.99 -2.57 -5.81
CA PRO A 124 13.60 -2.17 -5.64
C PRO A 124 13.06 -2.27 -4.21
N GLU A 125 13.59 -3.17 -3.40
CA GLU A 125 13.22 -3.32 -1.98
C GLU A 125 13.56 -2.07 -1.17
N ARG A 126 14.73 -1.45 -1.43
CA ARG A 126 15.14 -0.20 -0.75
C ARG A 126 14.25 0.98 -1.17
N ILE A 127 13.91 1.06 -2.45
CA ILE A 127 12.97 2.07 -2.98
C ILE A 127 11.60 1.89 -2.32
N ARG A 128 11.09 0.65 -2.29
CA ARG A 128 9.83 0.29 -1.62
C ARG A 128 9.85 0.71 -0.16
N ASP A 129 10.92 0.39 0.58
CA ASP A 129 10.98 0.66 2.01
C ASP A 129 10.96 2.16 2.32
N GLU A 130 11.63 3.00 1.51
CA GLU A 130 11.54 4.46 1.65
C GLU A 130 10.15 5.00 1.27
N LEU A 131 9.53 4.53 0.17
CA LEU A 131 8.16 4.89 -0.18
C LEU A 131 7.17 4.49 0.93
N MET A 132 7.31 3.30 1.51
CA MET A 132 6.44 2.84 2.59
C MET A 132 6.63 3.67 3.86
N LYS A 133 7.83 4.17 4.16
CA LYS A 133 8.04 5.11 5.28
C LYS A 133 7.31 6.43 5.05
N VAL A 134 7.41 7.00 3.84
CA VAL A 134 6.65 8.20 3.45
C VAL A 134 5.16 8.00 3.66
N LEU A 135 4.62 6.87 3.17
CA LEU A 135 3.19 6.59 3.27
C LEU A 135 2.75 6.18 4.68
N SER A 136 3.63 5.63 5.52
CA SER A 136 3.26 5.07 6.83
C SER A 136 3.34 6.09 7.95
N ILE A 137 4.46 6.81 8.04
CA ILE A 137 4.82 7.56 9.25
C ILE A 137 4.40 9.02 9.14
N ASP A 138 4.38 9.57 7.92
CA ASP A 138 4.20 11.01 7.75
C ASP A 138 2.70 11.39 7.87
N PRO A 139 2.37 12.42 8.69
CA PRO A 139 1.02 12.94 8.77
C PRO A 139 0.52 13.48 7.44
N SER A 140 1.42 14.12 6.68
CA SER A 140 1.15 14.71 5.36
C SER A 140 2.12 14.17 4.31
N PRO A 141 1.92 12.93 3.81
CA PRO A 141 2.77 12.35 2.76
C PRO A 141 2.83 13.20 1.49
N SER A 142 1.83 14.06 1.26
CA SER A 142 1.81 14.98 0.12
C SER A 142 3.09 15.77 -0.03
N ARG A 143 3.67 16.25 1.08
CA ARG A 143 4.84 17.13 1.03
C ARG A 143 6.03 16.43 0.44
N ALA A 144 6.32 15.23 0.94
CA ALA A 144 7.38 14.39 0.39
C ALA A 144 7.08 13.98 -1.06
N LEU A 145 5.84 13.60 -1.38
CA LEU A 145 5.46 13.20 -2.74
C LEU A 145 5.51 14.36 -3.75
N SER A 146 5.19 15.58 -3.34
CA SER A 146 5.37 16.79 -4.15
C SER A 146 6.85 17.06 -4.40
N LEU A 147 7.70 16.96 -3.37
CA LEU A 147 9.16 17.06 -3.54
C LEU A 147 9.71 15.96 -4.47
N TYR A 148 9.16 14.73 -4.42
CA TYR A 148 9.52 13.67 -5.36
C TYR A 148 9.18 14.07 -6.80
N ARG A 149 8.03 14.72 -7.02
CA ARG A 149 7.60 15.16 -8.34
C ARG A 149 8.46 16.32 -8.85
N GLU A 150 8.70 17.32 -8.00
CA GLU A 150 9.57 18.47 -8.32
C GLU A 150 11.01 18.03 -8.64
N ALA A 151 11.51 17.02 -7.94
CA ALA A 151 12.84 16.46 -8.17
C ALA A 151 12.93 15.49 -9.37
N GLY A 152 11.82 15.21 -10.07
CA GLY A 152 11.79 14.25 -11.19
C GLY A 152 11.81 12.78 -10.78
N VAL A 153 11.69 12.48 -9.48
CA VAL A 153 11.76 11.12 -8.94
C VAL A 153 10.53 10.31 -9.31
N ILE A 154 9.34 10.93 -9.34
CA ILE A 154 8.11 10.26 -9.74
C ILE A 154 8.22 9.74 -11.18
N GLU A 155 8.74 10.55 -12.10
CA GLU A 155 8.91 10.23 -13.52
C GLU A 155 9.92 9.10 -13.72
N VAL A 156 10.97 9.05 -12.88
CA VAL A 156 12.03 8.05 -12.95
C VAL A 156 11.57 6.70 -12.36
N LEU A 157 10.91 6.70 -11.20
CA LEU A 157 10.60 5.49 -10.43
C LEU A 157 9.15 5.01 -10.58
N TYR A 158 8.22 5.93 -10.77
CA TYR A 158 6.78 5.72 -10.80
C TYR A 158 6.12 6.41 -12.01
N PRO A 159 6.59 6.18 -13.25
CA PRO A 159 6.09 6.86 -14.43
C PRO A 159 4.58 6.72 -14.62
N GLU A 160 3.98 5.63 -14.12
CA GLU A 160 2.53 5.39 -14.14
C GLU A 160 1.76 6.45 -13.32
N ILE A 161 2.36 6.95 -12.24
CA ILE A 161 1.84 8.04 -11.41
C ILE A 161 2.24 9.40 -12.00
N GLY A 162 3.44 9.53 -12.57
CA GLY A 162 3.90 10.76 -13.24
C GLY A 162 3.06 11.15 -14.46
N ALA A 163 2.40 10.18 -15.10
CA ALA A 163 1.49 10.40 -16.22
C ALA A 163 0.14 11.05 -15.82
N LEU A 164 -0.13 11.22 -14.53
CA LEU A 164 -1.35 11.87 -14.05
C LEU A 164 -1.34 13.37 -14.39
N ARG A 165 -2.48 13.88 -14.84
CA ARG A 165 -2.68 15.32 -15.08
C ARG A 165 -2.58 16.10 -13.76
N GLU A 166 -2.12 17.34 -13.80
CA GLU A 166 -1.88 18.17 -12.59
C GLU A 166 -3.09 18.21 -11.64
N GLY A 167 -4.28 18.56 -12.10
CA GLY A 167 -5.47 18.59 -11.23
C GLY A 167 -5.82 17.23 -10.59
N LEU A 168 -5.62 16.14 -11.33
CA LEU A 168 -5.88 14.79 -10.80
C LEU A 168 -4.83 14.37 -9.75
N TRP A 169 -3.58 14.80 -9.93
CA TRP A 169 -2.54 14.59 -8.92
C TRP A 169 -2.88 15.29 -7.61
N ASP A 170 -3.29 16.55 -7.66
CA ASP A 170 -3.62 17.33 -6.46
C ASP A 170 -4.78 16.72 -5.69
N ASP A 171 -5.80 16.23 -6.41
CA ASP A 171 -6.93 15.50 -5.82
C ASP A 171 -6.47 14.23 -5.10
N VAL A 172 -5.67 13.41 -5.78
CA VAL A 172 -5.19 12.12 -5.26
C VAL A 172 -4.30 12.32 -4.04
N ILE A 173 -3.40 13.30 -4.07
CA ILE A 173 -2.51 13.61 -2.96
C ILE A 173 -3.28 14.17 -1.76
N SER A 174 -4.31 14.99 -2.00
CA SER A 174 -5.22 15.46 -0.95
C SER A 174 -5.95 14.30 -0.27
N VAL A 175 -6.40 13.30 -1.04
CA VAL A 175 -6.99 12.07 -0.50
C VAL A 175 -5.99 11.30 0.37
N VAL A 176 -4.76 11.13 -0.11
CA VAL A 176 -3.70 10.40 0.61
C VAL A 176 -3.39 11.01 1.97
N ASN A 177 -3.38 12.35 2.08
CA ASN A 177 -3.21 13.07 3.34
C ASN A 177 -4.33 12.81 4.35
N LEU A 178 -5.58 12.76 3.89
CA LEU A 178 -6.73 12.54 4.75
C LEU A 178 -6.86 11.07 5.24
N LEU A 179 -6.11 10.14 4.64
CA LEU A 179 -6.11 8.75 5.06
C LEU A 179 -5.29 8.54 6.35
N PRO A 180 -5.71 7.58 7.21
CA PRO A 180 -5.07 7.35 8.50
C PRO A 180 -3.58 7.01 8.41
N ILE A 181 -2.80 7.58 9.34
CA ILE A 181 -1.38 7.26 9.58
C ILE A 181 -1.24 5.77 9.93
N GLY A 182 -0.11 5.17 9.57
CA GLY A 182 0.18 3.75 9.82
C GLY A 182 -0.53 2.79 8.86
N ARG A 183 -1.19 3.29 7.80
CA ARG A 183 -1.79 2.47 6.73
C ARG A 183 -1.15 2.74 5.36
N PRO A 184 0.16 2.46 5.18
CA PRO A 184 0.86 2.76 3.94
C PRO A 184 0.25 2.08 2.72
N LYS A 185 -0.20 0.82 2.86
CA LYS A 185 -0.83 0.05 1.77
C LYS A 185 -2.16 0.67 1.32
N LEU A 186 -2.93 1.24 2.25
CA LEU A 186 -4.18 1.94 1.91
C LEU A 186 -3.89 3.25 1.17
N ARG A 187 -2.88 4.00 1.62
CA ARG A 187 -2.43 5.22 0.94
C ARG A 187 -1.85 4.91 -0.45
N LEU A 188 -1.11 3.81 -0.61
CA LEU A 188 -0.64 3.34 -1.91
C LEU A 188 -1.80 2.95 -2.83
N ALA A 189 -2.82 2.24 -2.32
CA ALA A 189 -4.01 1.93 -3.11
C ALA A 189 -4.76 3.19 -3.56
N ALA A 190 -4.80 4.23 -2.72
CA ALA A 190 -5.37 5.53 -3.07
C ALA A 190 -4.59 6.23 -4.19
N LEU A 191 -3.25 6.22 -4.13
CA LEU A 191 -2.37 6.74 -5.19
C LEU A 191 -2.60 6.03 -6.53
N LEU A 192 -2.93 4.74 -6.51
CA LEU A 192 -3.06 3.91 -7.70
C LEU A 192 -4.47 3.84 -8.28
N ARG A 193 -5.50 4.35 -7.60
CA ARG A 193 -6.86 4.39 -8.16
C ARG A 193 -7.00 5.04 -9.54
N PRO A 194 -6.35 6.20 -9.83
CA PRO A 194 -6.46 6.80 -11.15
C PRO A 194 -5.58 6.12 -12.21
N VAL A 195 -4.75 5.14 -11.81
CA VAL A 195 -3.82 4.44 -12.70
C VAL A 195 -4.52 3.20 -13.26
N ALA A 196 -4.27 2.89 -14.54
CA ALA A 196 -4.82 1.69 -15.17
C ALA A 196 -4.41 0.42 -14.39
N GLU A 197 -5.30 -0.55 -14.28
CA GLU A 197 -5.07 -1.77 -13.47
C GLU A 197 -3.80 -2.53 -13.89
N SER A 198 -3.54 -2.64 -15.19
CA SER A 198 -2.30 -3.24 -15.73
C SER A 198 -1.04 -2.53 -15.27
N ASP A 199 -1.11 -1.21 -15.13
CA ASP A 199 0.02 -0.34 -14.84
C ASP A 199 0.29 -0.34 -13.33
N ALA A 200 -0.78 -0.27 -12.53
CA ALA A 200 -0.71 -0.49 -11.09
C ALA A 200 -0.10 -1.86 -10.77
N ALA A 201 -0.53 -2.94 -11.44
CA ALA A 201 0.03 -4.28 -11.24
C ALA A 201 1.54 -4.32 -11.54
N ARG A 202 1.98 -3.75 -12.68
CA ARG A 202 3.41 -3.66 -13.02
C ARG A 202 4.22 -2.89 -11.97
N LEU A 203 3.68 -1.79 -11.45
CA LEU A 203 4.34 -1.03 -10.40
C LEU A 203 4.48 -1.83 -9.10
N LEU A 204 3.43 -2.53 -8.67
CA LEU A 204 3.46 -3.33 -7.43
C LEU A 204 4.46 -4.49 -7.52
N VAL A 205 4.58 -5.13 -8.69
CA VAL A 205 5.61 -6.13 -8.97
C VAL A 205 7.00 -5.51 -8.94
N ARG A 206 7.18 -4.33 -9.58
CA ARG A 206 8.45 -3.60 -9.60
C ARG A 206 8.90 -3.23 -8.19
N LEU A 207 7.97 -2.85 -7.31
CA LEU A 207 8.23 -2.57 -5.90
C LEU A 207 8.51 -3.81 -5.05
N ARG A 208 8.45 -5.03 -5.59
CA ARG A 208 8.70 -6.29 -4.86
C ARG A 208 7.83 -6.40 -3.60
N LEU A 209 6.54 -6.07 -3.70
CA LEU A 209 5.61 -6.31 -2.59
C LEU A 209 5.35 -7.81 -2.41
N SER A 210 4.95 -8.20 -1.20
CA SER A 210 4.48 -9.57 -0.96
C SER A 210 3.23 -9.84 -1.81
N ASN A 211 3.01 -11.10 -2.21
CA ASN A 211 1.82 -11.46 -3.01
C ASN A 211 0.51 -11.04 -2.33
N ALA A 212 0.42 -11.20 -1.00
CA ALA A 212 -0.75 -10.78 -0.23
C ALA A 212 -0.95 -9.26 -0.26
N ASP A 213 0.13 -8.48 -0.20
CA ASP A 213 0.04 -7.01 -0.23
C ASP A 213 -0.27 -6.49 -1.62
N MET A 214 0.33 -7.09 -2.64
CA MET A 214 0.05 -6.76 -4.02
C MET A 214 -1.42 -7.02 -4.36
N ASP A 215 -1.97 -8.18 -4.00
CA ASP A 215 -3.40 -8.49 -4.19
C ASP A 215 -4.28 -7.49 -3.44
N ALA A 216 -4.00 -7.24 -2.15
CA ALA A 216 -4.80 -6.32 -1.34
C ALA A 216 -4.80 -4.88 -1.91
N VAL A 217 -3.63 -4.37 -2.32
CA VAL A 217 -3.51 -3.01 -2.89
C VAL A 217 -4.17 -2.93 -4.26
N ALA A 218 -3.88 -3.89 -5.14
CA ALA A 218 -4.44 -3.92 -6.50
C ALA A 218 -5.96 -3.97 -6.46
N ARG A 219 -6.55 -4.87 -5.65
CA ARG A 219 -8.00 -5.00 -5.52
C ARG A 219 -8.68 -3.76 -4.98
N ILE A 220 -8.04 -3.01 -4.07
CA ILE A 220 -8.59 -1.74 -3.57
C ILE A 220 -8.47 -0.66 -4.65
N ALA A 221 -7.35 -0.63 -5.37
CA ALA A 221 -7.08 0.36 -6.40
C ALA A 221 -8.03 0.22 -7.61
N SER A 222 -8.29 -1.01 -8.07
CA SER A 222 -9.17 -1.31 -9.21
C SER A 222 -10.65 -1.53 -8.85
N ALA A 223 -11.01 -1.41 -7.57
CA ALA A 223 -12.39 -1.60 -7.14
C ALA A 223 -13.32 -0.56 -7.77
N THR A 224 -14.46 -1.03 -8.27
CA THR A 224 -15.61 -0.17 -8.60
C THR A 224 -16.07 0.56 -7.34
N GLU A 225 -16.60 1.78 -7.51
CA GLU A 225 -17.11 2.58 -6.41
C GLU A 225 -18.13 1.82 -5.53
N LEU A 226 -18.26 2.28 -4.29
CA LEU A 226 -19.28 1.78 -3.39
C LEU A 226 -20.67 1.98 -3.98
N PRO A 227 -21.54 0.95 -3.92
CA PRO A 227 -22.94 1.09 -4.31
C PRO A 227 -23.61 2.16 -3.46
N SER A 228 -24.58 2.87 -4.04
CA SER A 228 -25.36 3.87 -3.33
C SER A 228 -26.18 3.24 -2.20
N ALA A 229 -26.48 4.00 -1.15
CA ALA A 229 -27.21 3.51 0.02
C ALA A 229 -28.64 3.02 -0.30
N ASP A 230 -29.25 3.55 -1.37
CA ASP A 230 -30.56 3.16 -1.88
C ASP A 230 -30.49 1.97 -2.88
N SER A 231 -29.31 1.39 -3.10
CA SER A 231 -29.15 0.23 -3.98
C SER A 231 -29.90 -0.98 -3.44
N ASP A 232 -30.48 -1.75 -4.34
CA ASP A 232 -31.11 -3.02 -4.03
C ASP A 232 -30.15 -3.97 -3.28
N PRO A 233 -30.59 -4.70 -2.24
CA PRO A 233 -29.75 -5.66 -1.51
C PRO A 233 -29.02 -6.67 -2.40
N ARG A 234 -29.61 -7.05 -3.55
CA ARG A 234 -28.98 -7.92 -4.55
C ARG A 234 -27.70 -7.30 -5.12
N VAL A 235 -27.72 -6.00 -5.40
CA VAL A 235 -26.55 -5.24 -5.86
C VAL A 235 -25.49 -5.19 -4.76
N LEU A 236 -25.89 -4.97 -3.51
CA LEU A 236 -24.98 -4.97 -2.36
C LEU A 236 -24.28 -6.33 -2.20
N ARG A 237 -25.04 -7.44 -2.26
CA ARG A 237 -24.50 -8.81 -2.16
C ARG A 237 -23.55 -9.15 -3.30
N ARG A 238 -23.92 -8.84 -4.55
CA ARG A 238 -23.02 -9.03 -5.71
C ARG A 238 -21.72 -8.24 -5.57
N TRP A 239 -21.83 -6.98 -5.14
CA TRP A 239 -20.65 -6.13 -4.91
C TRP A 239 -19.76 -6.71 -3.79
N LEU A 240 -20.36 -7.16 -2.68
CA LEU A 240 -19.66 -7.79 -1.56
C LEU A 240 -19.03 -9.13 -1.95
N SER A 241 -19.70 -9.96 -2.75
CA SER A 241 -19.19 -11.23 -3.26
C SER A 241 -17.94 -11.01 -4.11
N ARG A 242 -17.99 -10.05 -5.02
CA ARG A 242 -16.87 -9.68 -5.90
C ARG A 242 -15.68 -9.11 -5.13
N HIS A 243 -15.94 -8.10 -4.29
CA HIS A 243 -14.88 -7.26 -3.70
C HIS A 243 -14.47 -7.67 -2.29
N GLY A 244 -15.37 -8.28 -1.52
CA GLY A 244 -15.10 -8.74 -0.17
C GLY A 244 -14.90 -7.62 0.86
N ARG A 245 -14.73 -8.05 2.11
CA ARG A 245 -14.73 -7.15 3.29
C ARG A 245 -13.49 -6.26 3.40
N VAL A 246 -12.34 -6.72 2.88
CA VAL A 246 -11.09 -5.97 2.91
C VAL A 246 -11.18 -4.76 1.97
N VAL A 247 -11.65 -4.98 0.74
CA VAL A 247 -11.87 -3.91 -0.24
C VAL A 247 -12.93 -2.94 0.25
N MET A 248 -14.06 -3.43 0.75
CA MET A 248 -15.10 -2.60 1.38
C MET A 248 -14.53 -1.63 2.42
N ARG A 249 -13.67 -2.12 3.33
CA ARG A 249 -13.03 -1.32 4.39
C ARG A 249 -12.02 -0.32 3.86
N GLY A 250 -11.24 -0.69 2.84
CA GLY A 250 -10.26 0.19 2.23
C GLY A 250 -10.93 1.28 1.42
N LEU A 251 -11.79 0.90 0.48
CA LEU A 251 -12.46 1.78 -0.45
C LEU A 251 -13.36 2.80 0.26
N SER A 252 -14.11 2.40 1.29
CA SER A 252 -14.90 3.36 2.09
C SER A 252 -14.06 4.47 2.70
N ARG A 253 -12.84 4.17 3.17
CA ARG A 253 -11.93 5.20 3.69
C ARG A 253 -11.46 6.14 2.60
N ILE A 254 -11.13 5.59 1.42
CA ILE A 254 -10.69 6.37 0.27
C ILE A 254 -11.81 7.27 -0.24
N GLU A 255 -13.03 6.74 -0.42
CA GLU A 255 -14.18 7.52 -0.89
C GLU A 255 -14.61 8.58 0.14
N ILE A 256 -14.58 8.28 1.45
CA ILE A 256 -14.84 9.30 2.48
C ILE A 256 -13.77 10.39 2.43
N ALA A 257 -12.48 10.03 2.29
CA ALA A 257 -11.40 10.99 2.16
C ALA A 257 -11.57 11.86 0.91
N SER A 258 -11.91 11.26 -0.24
CA SER A 258 -12.20 11.95 -1.50
C SER A 258 -13.40 12.88 -1.40
N ALA A 259 -14.49 12.46 -0.75
CA ALA A 259 -15.64 13.31 -0.49
C ALA A 259 -15.29 14.52 0.40
N ARG A 260 -14.31 14.38 1.30
CA ARG A 260 -13.87 15.44 2.21
C ARG A 260 -12.90 16.43 1.60
N THR A 261 -12.24 16.11 0.48
CA THR A 261 -11.37 17.08 -0.20
C THR A 261 -12.17 18.24 -0.82
N GLY A 262 -13.47 18.07 -1.04
CA GLY A 262 -14.33 19.02 -1.75
C GLY A 262 -14.25 18.92 -3.28
N HIS A 263 -13.27 18.19 -3.81
CA HIS A 263 -13.14 17.89 -5.25
C HIS A 263 -13.91 16.62 -5.66
N GLY A 264 -14.30 15.79 -4.69
CA GLY A 264 -15.10 14.59 -4.93
C GLY A 264 -16.56 14.91 -5.30
N SER A 265 -17.19 14.02 -6.08
CA SER A 265 -18.58 14.17 -6.52
C SER A 265 -19.62 13.81 -5.45
N LYS A 266 -19.21 13.13 -4.36
CA LYS A 266 -20.10 12.60 -3.33
C LYS A 266 -20.00 13.41 -2.03
N ASP A 267 -21.13 13.59 -1.34
CA ASP A 267 -21.15 14.05 0.05
C ASP A 267 -20.59 12.94 0.97
N PRO A 268 -19.70 13.25 1.94
CA PRO A 268 -19.20 12.27 2.91
C PRO A 268 -20.28 11.46 3.61
N ARG A 269 -21.46 12.04 3.87
CA ARG A 269 -22.62 11.38 4.49
C ARG A 269 -23.13 10.23 3.63
N MET A 270 -23.23 10.43 2.31
CA MET A 270 -23.68 9.39 1.38
C MET A 270 -22.73 8.18 1.40
N VAL A 271 -21.42 8.42 1.46
CA VAL A 271 -20.44 7.33 1.54
C VAL A 271 -20.55 6.55 2.86
N VAL A 272 -20.84 7.25 3.97
CA VAL A 272 -21.10 6.62 5.26
C VAL A 272 -22.38 5.79 5.23
N ASP A 273 -23.43 6.26 4.57
CA ASP A 273 -24.69 5.54 4.42
C ASP A 273 -24.51 4.25 3.59
N SER A 274 -23.81 4.34 2.45
CA SER A 274 -23.41 3.19 1.64
C SER A 274 -22.63 2.16 2.45
N TRP A 275 -21.65 2.62 3.24
CA TRP A 275 -20.88 1.76 4.16
C TRP A 275 -21.78 1.09 5.21
N ASN A 276 -22.73 1.82 5.80
CA ASN A 276 -23.64 1.29 6.79
C ASN A 276 -24.59 0.24 6.20
N MET A 277 -25.06 0.42 4.96
CA MET A 277 -25.89 -0.55 4.25
C MET A 277 -25.13 -1.84 3.92
N LEU A 278 -23.92 -1.74 3.40
CA LEU A 278 -23.06 -2.91 3.20
C LEU A 278 -22.77 -3.64 4.51
N ARG A 279 -22.60 -2.92 5.63
CA ARG A 279 -22.45 -3.53 6.96
C ARG A 279 -23.73 -4.16 7.49
N ALA A 280 -24.88 -3.59 7.18
CA ALA A 280 -26.17 -4.17 7.54
C ALA A 280 -26.38 -5.49 6.80
N GLU A 281 -26.10 -5.52 5.50
CA GLU A 281 -26.14 -6.73 4.69
C GLU A 281 -25.16 -7.79 5.23
N LEU A 282 -23.91 -7.43 5.53
CA LEU A 282 -22.96 -8.39 6.13
C LEU A 282 -23.40 -8.95 7.50
N ARG A 283 -24.28 -8.26 8.24
CA ARG A 283 -24.80 -8.75 9.53
C ARG A 283 -25.88 -9.82 9.36
N THR A 284 -26.52 -9.90 8.19
CA THR A 284 -27.46 -11.01 7.88
C THR A 284 -26.72 -12.30 7.57
N SER A 285 -25.38 -12.27 7.52
CA SER A 285 -24.50 -13.38 7.15
C SER A 285 -24.94 -14.05 5.84
N PRO A 286 -25.11 -13.29 4.75
CA PRO A 286 -25.53 -13.86 3.49
C PRO A 286 -24.41 -14.75 2.93
N PRO A 287 -24.76 -15.82 2.20
CA PRO A 287 -23.81 -16.52 1.34
C PRO A 287 -23.22 -15.55 0.30
N LEU A 288 -21.89 -15.41 0.28
CA LEU A 288 -21.17 -14.48 -0.60
C LEU A 288 -20.10 -15.17 -1.44
N LYS A 289 -19.76 -16.41 -1.12
CA LYS A 289 -18.79 -17.23 -1.84
C LYS A 289 -19.36 -18.61 -2.11
N VAL A 290 -18.73 -19.32 -3.04
CA VAL A 290 -19.05 -20.73 -3.33
C VAL A 290 -18.99 -21.59 -2.06
N ASP A 291 -18.01 -21.33 -1.19
CA ASP A 291 -17.85 -22.07 0.08
C ASP A 291 -19.00 -21.82 1.07
N ASP A 292 -19.83 -20.79 0.87
CA ASP A 292 -20.98 -20.50 1.71
C ASP A 292 -22.27 -21.21 1.22
N LEU A 293 -22.21 -21.90 0.07
CA LEU A 293 -23.36 -22.65 -0.47
C LEU A 293 -23.67 -23.88 0.39
N ALA A 294 -24.96 -24.20 0.50
CA ALA A 294 -25.45 -25.41 1.19
C ALA A 294 -25.18 -26.71 0.41
N ILE A 295 -24.64 -26.61 -0.81
CA ILE A 295 -24.19 -27.70 -1.66
C ILE A 295 -22.72 -27.46 -2.03
N ASP A 296 -21.94 -28.54 -1.99
CA ASP A 296 -20.53 -28.54 -2.39
C ASP A 296 -20.25 -29.51 -3.55
N GLY A 297 -18.97 -29.64 -3.93
CA GLY A 297 -18.57 -30.59 -4.97
C GLY A 297 -18.79 -32.07 -4.59
N GLY A 298 -18.79 -32.40 -3.31
CA GLY A 298 -19.10 -33.75 -2.84
C GLY A 298 -20.56 -34.12 -3.09
N ASP A 299 -21.46 -33.16 -2.90
CA ASP A 299 -22.88 -33.27 -3.25
C ASP A 299 -23.08 -33.46 -4.75
N LEU A 300 -22.42 -32.64 -5.58
CA LEU A 300 -22.48 -32.78 -7.05
C LEU A 300 -22.01 -34.18 -7.49
N LYS A 301 -20.96 -34.71 -6.87
CA LYS A 301 -20.48 -36.08 -7.14
C LYS A 301 -21.51 -37.14 -6.75
N ARG A 302 -22.18 -36.97 -5.61
CA ARG A 302 -23.27 -37.88 -5.17
C ARG A 302 -24.48 -37.83 -6.10
N MET A 303 -24.72 -36.71 -6.75
CA MET A 303 -25.74 -36.58 -7.81
C MET A 303 -25.33 -37.26 -9.12
N GLY A 304 -24.15 -37.88 -9.20
CA GLY A 304 -23.69 -38.60 -10.39
C GLY A 304 -22.88 -37.75 -11.37
N LEU A 305 -22.47 -36.53 -11.00
CA LEU A 305 -21.59 -35.71 -11.84
C LEU A 305 -20.12 -36.14 -11.69
N LYS A 306 -19.40 -36.13 -12.81
CA LYS A 306 -17.96 -36.39 -12.83
C LYS A 306 -17.18 -35.11 -12.48
N PRO A 307 -16.21 -35.18 -11.55
CA PRO A 307 -15.37 -34.03 -11.20
C PRO A 307 -14.73 -33.39 -12.43
N GLY A 308 -14.77 -32.06 -12.49
CA GLY A 308 -14.17 -31.28 -13.59
C GLY A 308 -14.50 -29.79 -13.51
N PRO A 309 -14.07 -28.98 -14.49
CA PRO A 309 -14.31 -27.53 -14.53
C PRO A 309 -15.79 -27.13 -14.38
N VAL A 310 -16.68 -27.99 -14.86
CA VAL A 310 -18.15 -27.81 -14.78
C VAL A 310 -18.66 -27.68 -13.35
N PHE A 311 -17.97 -28.22 -12.34
CA PHE A 311 -18.36 -28.05 -10.93
C PHE A 311 -18.28 -26.58 -10.52
N GLY A 312 -17.16 -25.93 -10.84
CA GLY A 312 -17.00 -24.50 -10.57
C GLY A 312 -18.03 -23.66 -11.30
N GLU A 313 -18.34 -23.99 -12.55
CA GLU A 313 -19.37 -23.29 -13.31
C GLU A 313 -20.77 -23.42 -12.68
N ILE A 314 -21.16 -24.65 -12.29
CA ILE A 314 -22.45 -24.90 -11.64
C ILE A 314 -22.51 -24.17 -10.29
N LEU A 315 -21.48 -24.31 -9.46
CA LEU A 315 -21.45 -23.67 -8.14
C LEU A 315 -21.47 -22.13 -8.24
N ASN A 316 -20.80 -21.55 -9.24
CA ASN A 316 -20.88 -20.11 -9.49
C ASN A 316 -22.27 -19.68 -10.00
N GLU A 317 -22.92 -20.47 -10.85
CA GLU A 317 -24.30 -20.20 -11.30
C GLU A 317 -25.29 -20.26 -10.12
N LEU A 318 -25.16 -21.25 -9.25
CA LEU A 318 -25.95 -21.33 -8.01
C LEU A 318 -25.68 -20.15 -7.08
N LEU A 319 -24.40 -19.74 -6.95
CA LEU A 319 -24.05 -18.57 -6.15
C LEU A 319 -24.75 -17.31 -6.67
N GLU A 320 -24.82 -17.08 -7.98
CA GLU A 320 -25.55 -15.93 -8.53
C GLU A 320 -27.04 -15.93 -8.17
N HIS A 321 -27.71 -17.09 -8.21
CA HIS A 321 -29.12 -17.20 -7.75
C HIS A 321 -29.26 -16.93 -6.25
N VAL A 322 -28.33 -17.47 -5.45
CA VAL A 322 -28.32 -17.31 -4.00
C VAL A 322 -27.99 -15.87 -3.59
N LEU A 323 -27.18 -15.14 -4.36
CA LEU A 323 -26.96 -13.70 -4.18
C LEU A 323 -28.22 -12.90 -4.48
N GLU A 324 -29.11 -13.36 -5.36
CA GLU A 324 -30.42 -12.73 -5.55
C GLU A 324 -31.37 -13.02 -4.38
N GLU A 325 -31.45 -14.30 -3.99
CA GLU A 325 -32.38 -14.82 -2.99
C GLU A 325 -31.66 -15.71 -1.94
N PRO A 326 -31.07 -15.12 -0.88
CA PRO A 326 -30.27 -15.85 0.11
C PRO A 326 -31.00 -17.02 0.78
N GLN A 327 -32.32 -16.91 0.94
CA GLN A 327 -33.20 -17.93 1.53
C GLN A 327 -33.22 -19.26 0.74
N ARG A 328 -32.84 -19.23 -0.55
CA ARG A 328 -32.77 -20.41 -1.42
C ARG A 328 -31.52 -21.25 -1.18
N ASN A 329 -30.58 -20.78 -0.35
CA ASN A 329 -29.39 -21.52 0.04
C ASN A 329 -29.71 -22.69 0.99
N GLN A 330 -30.51 -23.63 0.52
CA GLN A 330 -30.91 -24.85 1.21
C GLN A 330 -30.60 -26.02 0.30
N LYS A 331 -30.10 -27.10 0.89
CA LYS A 331 -29.60 -28.25 0.14
C LYS A 331 -30.62 -28.83 -0.84
N THR A 332 -31.88 -28.95 -0.43
CA THR A 332 -32.97 -29.47 -1.27
C THR A 332 -33.29 -28.55 -2.46
N ILE A 333 -33.34 -27.24 -2.22
CA ILE A 333 -33.62 -26.23 -3.25
C ILE A 333 -32.48 -26.19 -4.26
N LEU A 334 -31.23 -26.11 -3.79
CA LEU A 334 -30.06 -26.07 -4.67
C LEU A 334 -29.90 -27.39 -5.46
N ALA A 335 -30.21 -28.54 -4.88
CA ALA A 335 -30.17 -29.82 -5.60
C ALA A 335 -31.18 -29.85 -6.76
N HIS A 336 -32.37 -29.26 -6.57
CA HIS A 336 -33.34 -29.10 -7.64
C HIS A 336 -32.84 -28.15 -8.74
N GLU A 337 -32.21 -27.03 -8.36
CA GLU A 337 -31.61 -26.09 -9.31
C GLU A 337 -30.49 -26.73 -10.12
N VAL A 338 -29.63 -27.54 -9.50
CA VAL A 338 -28.60 -28.31 -10.22
C VAL A 338 -29.24 -29.18 -11.30
N LYS A 339 -30.33 -29.91 -11.01
CA LYS A 339 -31.04 -30.71 -12.01
C LYS A 339 -31.54 -29.85 -13.18
N GLN A 340 -32.09 -28.67 -12.91
CA GLN A 340 -32.54 -27.74 -13.95
C GLN A 340 -31.38 -27.19 -14.80
N ILE A 341 -30.25 -26.86 -14.19
CA ILE A 341 -29.03 -26.43 -14.89
C ILE A 341 -28.54 -27.54 -15.82
N LEU A 342 -28.49 -28.78 -15.35
CA LEU A 342 -28.07 -29.94 -16.15
C LEU A 342 -29.03 -30.22 -17.32
N GLY A 343 -30.34 -30.11 -17.08
CA GLY A 343 -31.37 -30.23 -18.11
C GLY A 343 -31.24 -29.18 -19.21
N ARG A 344 -30.92 -27.92 -18.86
CA ARG A 344 -30.64 -26.84 -19.83
C ARG A 344 -29.34 -27.07 -20.61
N ARG A 345 -28.35 -27.74 -20.01
CA ARG A 345 -27.02 -28.00 -20.60
C ARG A 345 -26.91 -29.35 -21.32
N SER A 346 -27.99 -30.16 -21.40
CA SER A 346 -28.00 -31.51 -21.98
C SER A 346 -26.93 -32.47 -21.41
N LEU A 347 -26.57 -32.29 -20.13
CA LEU A 347 -25.60 -33.14 -19.43
C LEU A 347 -26.31 -34.33 -18.78
N LYS A 348 -25.84 -35.56 -19.00
CA LYS A 348 -26.45 -36.79 -18.44
C LYS A 348 -26.11 -36.95 -16.95
N LEU A 349 -27.12 -37.33 -16.17
CA LEU A 349 -27.00 -37.83 -14.79
C LEU A 349 -26.91 -39.37 -14.84
N ASP A 350 -26.00 -39.96 -14.05
CA ASP A 350 -25.80 -41.42 -14.00
C ASP A 350 -26.58 -42.11 -12.84
N ALA A 351 -27.36 -41.40 -12.00
CA ALA A 351 -28.08 -42.01 -10.87
C ALA A 351 -29.38 -41.28 -10.42
N ASP A 352 -30.32 -42.05 -9.85
CA ASP A 352 -31.56 -41.58 -9.18
C ASP A 352 -31.26 -40.86 -7.86
N VAL A 353 -31.90 -39.69 -7.67
CA VAL A 353 -31.47 -38.62 -6.74
C VAL A 353 -32.45 -38.44 -5.58
N ASP A 354 -32.99 -39.53 -5.02
CA ASP A 354 -33.93 -39.46 -3.88
C ASP A 354 -33.25 -39.65 -2.50
N ASN A 355 -31.91 -39.71 -2.45
CA ASN A 355 -31.13 -39.88 -1.20
C ASN A 355 -30.11 -38.75 -0.97
N LEU A 356 -30.56 -37.49 -0.92
CA LEU A 356 -29.72 -36.33 -0.59
C LEU A 356 -30.16 -35.61 0.68
#